data_AF-A0A136Q3U8-F1
#
_entry.id   AF-A0A136Q3U8-F1
#
_cell.length_a   1.000
_cell.length_b   1.000
_cell.length_c   1.000
_cell.angle_alpha   90.00
_cell.angle_beta   90.00
_cell.angle_gamma   90.00
#
_symmetry.space_group_name_H-M   'P 1'
#
loop_
_entity.id
_entity.type
_entity.pdbx_description
1 polymer ?
#
loop_
_entity_poly.entity_id
_entity_poly.type
_entity_poly.pdbx_seq_one_letter_code
_entity_poly.pdbx_strand_id
1 'polypeptide(L)'
;MKTDSGRYQLVYDYYETRILYGFYIRGEHLPSILKICAIFQLAPATVRSALRLLEKRGYIKVAARKAAEVVYKARPGQFRKNAAEYFAPRKEGIIDLFQSGKLLFEPLWKTGIRQWNAEDWEDVRRTLKGTSADFVALPVKFYILVLGTLKNELVLNLYWEMIRYIRFPYLGGRREAGADCFAAGTDTKNETVSELEQKFEADYNAAVKELLIFIERARTEYSLADAEPVPFRWSIYRQRPQLRYTLASHIIRGVMNGQYPVGSYLPSLQQMANSYGVGLNTVRRTLGLLESMGLTKSYQGKGTLVCREPAKVDFTQTGTWEGIRLYRESLQLLALTIEQISLYTLNHAKEAEKSALADGLERIQRDGKSYLCFEAYLGFIEEHCPLSFVRECYRRLRELLAWGYSFVLFRIKGKSLHKEYAAIIAQAEMLLRQKRFPEFAHIWKKLMEREECQFQSAMDEILPGRR
;
A
#
# COMPACT_ATOMS: atom_id res chain seq x y z
N MET A 1 -22.80 11.56 9.43
CA MET A 1 -21.56 11.69 10.24
C MET A 1 -20.39 11.16 9.41
N LYS A 2 -19.42 12.01 9.04
CA LYS A 2 -18.34 11.69 8.11
C LYS A 2 -17.23 10.92 8.84
N THR A 3 -17.19 9.60 8.72
CA THR A 3 -16.12 8.75 9.26
C THR A 3 -14.97 8.66 8.26
N ASP A 4 -13.78 9.06 8.71
CA ASP A 4 -12.50 9.01 8.00
C ASP A 4 -12.10 7.54 7.72
N SER A 5 -12.25 7.08 6.48
CA SER A 5 -12.49 5.67 6.12
C SER A 5 -11.29 4.71 6.07
N GLY A 6 -10.42 4.73 7.08
CA GLY A 6 -9.41 3.66 7.23
C GLY A 6 -8.43 3.93 8.37
N ARG A 7 -8.05 5.20 8.57
CA ARG A 7 -7.03 5.58 9.56
C ARG A 7 -7.42 5.31 11.01
N TYR A 8 -8.71 5.36 11.37
CA TYR A 8 -9.14 4.98 12.73
C TYR A 8 -9.04 3.46 12.97
N GLN A 9 -9.07 2.64 11.91
CA GLN A 9 -9.02 1.19 12.05
C GLN A 9 -7.66 0.75 12.60
N LEU A 10 -6.59 1.47 12.29
CA LEU A 10 -5.26 1.22 12.85
C LEU A 10 -5.27 1.31 14.39
N VAL A 11 -5.81 2.41 14.94
CA VAL A 11 -5.92 2.59 16.40
C VAL A 11 -6.84 1.56 17.02
N TYR A 12 -7.96 1.26 16.33
CA TYR A 12 -8.90 0.24 16.76
C TYR A 12 -8.22 -1.15 16.83
N ASP A 13 -7.62 -1.61 15.74
CA ASP A 13 -6.98 -2.92 15.65
C ASP A 13 -5.82 -3.04 16.65
N TYR A 14 -5.05 -1.97 16.83
CA TYR A 14 -3.96 -1.90 17.81
C TYR A 14 -4.44 -2.21 19.23
N TYR A 15 -5.44 -1.46 19.71
CA TYR A 15 -5.95 -1.64 21.06
C TYR A 15 -6.85 -2.87 21.20
N GLU A 16 -7.62 -3.24 20.17
CA GLU A 16 -8.35 -4.51 20.14
C GLU A 16 -7.40 -5.69 20.34
N THR A 17 -6.30 -5.74 19.59
CA THR A 17 -5.28 -6.78 19.70
C THR A 17 -4.73 -6.88 21.12
N ARG A 18 -4.31 -5.73 21.68
CA ARG A 18 -3.76 -5.69 23.03
C ARG A 18 -4.78 -6.12 24.10
N ILE A 19 -6.05 -5.77 23.96
CA ILE A 19 -7.10 -6.18 24.90
C ILE A 19 -7.41 -7.68 24.72
N LEU A 20 -7.63 -8.13 23.48
CA LEU A 20 -8.06 -9.50 23.20
C LEU A 20 -6.98 -10.54 23.44
N TYR A 21 -5.70 -10.16 23.45
CA TYR A 21 -4.59 -11.09 23.70
C TYR A 21 -4.00 -10.94 25.12
N GLY A 22 -4.67 -10.16 25.98
CA GLY A 22 -4.31 -10.05 27.40
C GLY A 22 -3.16 -9.11 27.71
N PHE A 23 -2.74 -8.26 26.76
CA PHE A 23 -1.82 -7.15 27.04
C PHE A 23 -2.49 -6.08 27.90
N TYR A 24 -3.80 -5.82 27.74
CA TYR A 24 -4.57 -5.04 28.70
C TYR A 24 -5.58 -5.92 29.42
N ILE A 25 -5.63 -5.81 30.75
CA ILE A 25 -6.60 -6.52 31.59
C ILE A 25 -7.67 -5.56 32.14
N ARG A 26 -8.78 -6.14 32.62
CA ARG A 26 -9.91 -5.39 33.16
C ARG A 26 -9.46 -4.43 34.26
N GLY A 27 -9.90 -3.17 34.17
CA GLY A 27 -9.57 -2.09 35.11
C GLY A 27 -8.33 -1.27 34.73
N GLU A 28 -7.48 -1.76 33.82
CA GLU A 28 -6.40 -0.94 33.26
C GLU A 28 -6.97 0.15 32.34
N HIS A 29 -6.19 1.22 32.15
CA HIS A 29 -6.60 2.37 31.36
C HIS A 29 -5.77 2.50 30.08
N LEU A 30 -6.44 2.80 28.98
CA LEU A 30 -5.78 3.18 27.73
C LEU A 30 -5.15 4.58 27.84
N PRO A 31 -4.13 4.90 27.02
CA PRO A 31 -3.54 6.24 26.99
C PRO A 31 -4.56 7.34 26.66
N SER A 32 -4.25 8.58 27.06
CA SER A 32 -5.09 9.74 26.73
C SER A 32 -5.18 9.96 25.22
N ILE A 33 -6.28 10.57 24.74
CA ILE A 33 -6.46 10.86 23.31
C ILE A 33 -5.27 11.63 22.72
N LEU A 34 -4.73 12.62 23.46
CA LEU A 34 -3.57 13.40 23.00
C LEU A 34 -2.33 12.53 22.84
N LYS A 35 -2.11 11.58 23.77
CA LYS A 35 -1.00 10.63 23.67
C LYS A 35 -1.18 9.68 22.48
N ILE A 36 -2.39 9.18 22.24
CA ILE A 36 -2.70 8.35 21.06
C ILE A 36 -2.49 9.15 19.76
N CYS A 37 -2.90 10.43 19.72
CA CYS A 37 -2.69 11.29 18.56
C CYS A 37 -1.21 11.46 18.23
N ALA A 38 -0.38 11.72 19.25
CA ALA A 38 1.07 11.86 19.08
C ALA A 38 1.73 10.56 18.59
N ILE A 39 1.27 9.41 19.10
CA ILE A 39 1.79 8.09 18.73
C ILE A 39 1.49 7.76 17.26
N PHE A 40 0.23 7.83 16.85
CA PHE A 40 -0.20 7.39 15.52
C PHE A 40 -0.15 8.51 14.48
N GLN A 41 0.22 9.73 14.89
CA GLN A 41 0.17 10.94 14.07
C GLN A 41 -1.22 11.17 13.46
N LEU A 42 -2.27 10.99 14.28
CA LEU A 42 -3.67 11.09 13.87
C LEU A 42 -4.38 12.27 14.53
N ALA A 43 -5.38 12.82 13.84
CA ALA A 43 -6.23 13.84 14.39
C ALA A 43 -7.10 13.31 15.55
N PRO A 44 -7.43 14.14 16.57
CA PRO A 44 -8.26 13.72 17.70
C PRO A 44 -9.62 13.12 17.31
N ALA A 45 -10.23 13.57 16.21
CA ALA A 45 -11.50 13.04 15.72
C ALA A 45 -11.38 11.58 15.26
N THR A 46 -10.26 11.21 14.64
CA THR A 46 -9.96 9.85 14.17
C THR A 46 -9.75 8.91 15.36
N VAL A 47 -8.98 9.35 16.37
CA VAL A 47 -8.80 8.60 17.63
C VAL A 47 -10.13 8.39 18.37
N ARG A 48 -10.94 9.44 18.51
CA ARG A 48 -12.28 9.31 19.14
C ARG A 48 -13.16 8.31 18.39
N SER A 49 -13.06 8.25 17.07
CA SER A 49 -13.83 7.29 16.27
C SER A 49 -13.40 5.84 16.55
N ALA A 50 -12.10 5.60 16.70
CA ALA A 50 -11.57 4.29 17.11
C ALA A 50 -12.04 3.89 18.51
N LEU A 51 -11.91 4.79 19.50
CA LEU A 51 -12.34 4.52 20.88
C LEU A 51 -13.85 4.26 20.98
N ARG A 52 -14.69 5.01 20.25
CA ARG A 52 -16.13 4.74 20.17
C ARG A 52 -16.43 3.35 19.61
N LEU A 53 -15.64 2.88 18.65
CA LEU A 53 -15.84 1.55 18.08
C LEU A 53 -15.44 0.45 19.08
N LEU A 54 -14.35 0.63 19.82
CA LEU A 54 -13.95 -0.27 20.92
C LEU A 54 -15.02 -0.33 22.02
N GLU A 55 -15.59 0.82 22.39
CA GLU A 55 -16.67 0.91 23.37
C GLU A 55 -17.95 0.23 22.87
N LYS A 56 -18.35 0.47 21.61
CA LYS A 56 -19.51 -0.20 20.98
C LYS A 56 -19.35 -1.73 20.96
N ARG A 57 -18.11 -2.23 20.84
CA ARG A 57 -17.79 -3.66 20.88
C ARG A 57 -17.67 -4.23 22.31
N GLY A 58 -17.80 -3.38 23.34
CA GLY A 58 -17.78 -3.79 24.74
C GLY A 58 -16.38 -4.04 25.31
N TYR A 59 -15.32 -3.53 24.67
CA TYR A 59 -13.95 -3.74 25.14
C TYR A 59 -13.52 -2.71 26.18
N ILE A 60 -13.98 -1.47 26.04
CA ILE A 60 -13.64 -0.34 26.91
C ILE A 60 -14.89 0.45 27.31
N LYS A 61 -14.74 1.30 28.32
CA LYS A 61 -15.71 2.31 28.72
C LYS A 61 -15.04 3.68 28.68
N VAL A 62 -15.66 4.63 27.97
CA VAL A 62 -15.14 6.00 27.85
C VAL A 62 -15.96 6.92 28.77
N ALA A 63 -15.32 7.48 29.79
CA ALA A 63 -15.94 8.47 30.67
C ALA A 63 -15.48 9.89 30.32
N ALA A 64 -16.37 10.88 30.51
CA ALA A 64 -16.04 12.28 30.23
C ALA A 64 -14.80 12.72 31.03
N ARG A 65 -13.81 13.29 30.33
CA ARG A 65 -12.55 13.81 30.89
C ARG A 65 -11.68 12.77 31.63
N LYS A 66 -11.89 11.47 31.41
CA LYS A 66 -11.05 10.39 31.94
C LYS A 66 -10.44 9.56 30.81
N ALA A 67 -9.34 8.89 31.11
CA ALA A 67 -8.79 7.86 30.23
C ALA A 67 -9.80 6.71 30.06
N ALA A 68 -9.80 6.04 28.92
CA ALA A 68 -10.73 4.94 28.68
C ALA A 68 -10.32 3.71 29.50
N GLU A 69 -11.26 3.12 30.24
CA GLU A 69 -11.03 1.96 31.10
C GLU A 69 -11.34 0.67 30.33
N VAL A 70 -10.51 -0.37 30.45
CA VAL A 70 -10.74 -1.67 29.85
C VAL A 70 -11.77 -2.45 30.68
N VAL A 71 -12.89 -2.80 30.06
CA VAL A 71 -13.99 -3.54 30.71
C VAL A 71 -14.12 -4.98 30.21
N TYR A 72 -13.34 -5.36 29.19
CA TYR A 72 -13.32 -6.71 28.64
C TYR A 72 -12.96 -7.75 29.71
N LYS A 73 -13.81 -8.78 29.86
CA LYS A 73 -13.62 -9.90 30.79
C LYS A 73 -13.44 -11.20 30.02
N ALA A 74 -12.20 -11.64 29.87
CA ALA A 74 -11.87 -12.92 29.26
C ALA A 74 -12.21 -14.10 30.18
N ARG A 75 -12.67 -15.22 29.59
CA ARG A 75 -12.74 -16.52 30.27
C ARG A 75 -11.33 -17.12 30.39
N PRO A 76 -11.08 -18.07 31.32
CA PRO A 76 -9.80 -18.79 31.36
C PRO A 76 -9.45 -19.37 29.98
N GLY A 77 -8.21 -19.16 29.53
CA GLY A 77 -7.73 -19.60 28.21
C GLY A 77 -8.20 -18.76 27.02
N GLN A 78 -9.15 -17.83 27.18
CA GLN A 78 -9.74 -17.09 26.06
C GLN A 78 -8.73 -16.20 25.33
N PHE A 79 -7.78 -15.57 26.03
CA PHE A 79 -6.75 -14.75 25.38
C PHE A 79 -5.90 -15.55 24.40
N ARG A 80 -5.52 -16.77 24.79
CA ARG A 80 -4.73 -17.69 23.97
C ARG A 80 -5.53 -18.18 22.76
N LYS A 81 -6.81 -18.52 22.97
CA LYS A 81 -7.74 -18.88 21.90
C LYS A 81 -7.94 -17.74 20.89
N ASN A 82 -8.14 -16.50 21.35
CA ASN A 82 -8.28 -15.32 20.48
C ASN A 82 -7.04 -15.13 19.59
N ALA A 83 -5.84 -15.27 20.17
CA ALA A 83 -4.60 -15.18 19.40
C ALA A 83 -4.50 -16.32 18.38
N ALA A 84 -4.83 -17.55 18.77
CA ALA A 84 -4.83 -18.71 17.88
C ALA A 84 -5.76 -18.53 16.67
N GLU A 85 -7.01 -18.14 16.91
CA GLU A 85 -8.03 -17.91 15.88
C GLU A 85 -7.62 -16.82 14.88
N TYR A 86 -6.82 -15.84 15.33
CA TYR A 86 -6.32 -14.79 14.43
C TYR A 86 -5.09 -15.24 13.63
N PHE A 87 -4.08 -15.81 14.31
CA PHE A 87 -2.77 -16.08 13.73
C PHE A 87 -2.71 -17.36 12.91
N ALA A 88 -3.42 -18.42 13.32
CA ALA A 88 -3.40 -19.70 12.62
C ALA A 88 -3.78 -19.59 11.13
N PRO A 89 -4.91 -18.96 10.74
CA PRO A 89 -5.26 -18.83 9.32
C PRO A 89 -4.34 -17.88 8.53
N ARG A 90 -3.48 -17.12 9.20
CA ARG A 90 -2.55 -16.16 8.57
C ARG A 90 -1.12 -16.67 8.50
N LYS A 91 -0.84 -17.88 8.99
CA LYS A 91 0.50 -18.48 9.04
C LYS A 91 1.28 -18.31 7.74
N GLU A 92 0.70 -18.76 6.64
CA GLU A 92 1.37 -18.74 5.33
C GLU A 92 1.65 -17.31 4.86
N GLY A 93 0.73 -16.36 5.06
CA GLY A 93 0.96 -14.97 4.70
C GLY A 93 1.98 -14.26 5.61
N ILE A 94 2.13 -14.68 6.87
CA ILE A 94 3.18 -14.18 7.78
C ILE A 94 4.55 -14.70 7.33
N ILE A 95 4.63 -15.96 6.90
CA ILE A 95 5.85 -16.56 6.32
C ILE A 95 6.22 -15.86 5.00
N ASP A 96 5.25 -15.68 4.10
CA ASP A 96 5.42 -14.97 2.83
C ASP A 96 5.97 -13.54 3.04
N LEU A 97 5.43 -12.82 4.03
CA LEU A 97 5.86 -11.47 4.36
C LEU A 97 7.34 -11.40 4.76
N PHE A 98 7.94 -12.45 5.30
CA PHE A 98 9.36 -12.42 5.63
C PHE A 98 10.21 -12.18 4.38
N GLN A 99 9.93 -12.90 3.30
CA GLN A 99 10.63 -12.73 2.03
C GLN A 99 10.14 -11.48 1.28
N SER A 100 8.83 -11.28 1.22
CA SER A 100 8.22 -10.10 0.56
C SER A 100 8.66 -8.80 1.20
N GLY A 101 8.87 -8.79 2.53
CA GLY A 101 9.25 -7.61 3.29
C GLY A 101 10.65 -7.12 2.93
N LYS A 102 11.61 -8.05 2.75
CA LYS A 102 12.94 -7.73 2.20
C LYS A 102 12.82 -7.14 0.80
N LEU A 103 11.92 -7.67 -0.02
CA LEU A 103 11.74 -7.18 -1.39
C LEU A 103 10.97 -5.86 -1.50
N LEU A 104 10.08 -5.54 -0.57
CA LEU A 104 9.20 -4.36 -0.64
C LEU A 104 9.68 -3.21 0.24
N PHE A 105 10.07 -3.48 1.49
CA PHE A 105 10.38 -2.43 2.46
C PHE A 105 11.88 -2.11 2.52
N GLU A 106 12.76 -3.06 2.20
CA GLU A 106 14.21 -2.86 2.27
C GLU A 106 14.76 -1.80 1.27
N PRO A 107 14.14 -1.54 0.12
CA PRO A 107 14.55 -0.39 -0.69
C PRO A 107 14.04 0.93 -0.12
N LEU A 108 12.83 0.91 0.45
CA LEU A 108 12.12 2.09 0.94
C LEU A 108 12.80 2.68 2.16
N TRP A 109 13.11 1.85 3.15
CA TRP A 109 13.80 2.29 4.37
C TRP A 109 15.21 2.82 4.08
N LYS A 110 16.04 2.14 3.26
CA LYS A 110 17.39 2.57 2.86
C LYS A 110 17.34 3.91 2.16
N THR A 111 16.35 4.10 1.29
CA THR A 111 16.12 5.38 0.61
C THR A 111 15.70 6.45 1.62
N GLY A 112 14.79 6.12 2.55
CA GLY A 112 14.32 7.05 3.57
C GLY A 112 15.42 7.51 4.53
N ILE A 113 16.28 6.58 4.98
CA ILE A 113 17.43 6.88 5.84
C ILE A 113 18.41 7.81 5.10
N ARG A 114 18.69 7.56 3.80
CA ARG A 114 19.59 8.41 3.01
C ARG A 114 19.12 9.87 2.91
N GLN A 115 17.82 10.14 3.06
CA GLN A 115 17.27 11.49 2.99
C GLN A 115 17.45 12.32 4.27
N TRP A 116 17.71 11.70 5.42
CA TRP A 116 17.95 12.45 6.66
C TRP A 116 19.26 13.24 6.61
N ASN A 117 19.18 14.55 6.84
CA ASN A 117 20.34 15.37 7.16
C ASN A 117 20.73 15.21 8.64
N ALA A 118 21.74 15.96 9.09
CA ALA A 118 22.22 15.88 10.48
C ALA A 118 21.17 16.35 11.52
N GLU A 119 20.36 17.36 11.18
CA GLU A 119 19.29 17.89 12.04
C GLU A 119 18.14 16.89 12.15
N ASP A 120 17.68 16.34 11.02
CA ASP A 120 16.64 15.32 10.97
C ASP A 120 17.02 14.10 11.81
N TRP A 121 18.28 13.67 11.71
CA TRP A 121 18.79 12.53 12.46
C TRP A 121 18.82 12.80 13.97
N GLU A 122 19.21 13.99 14.40
CA GLU A 122 19.20 14.36 15.82
C GLU A 122 17.78 14.40 16.39
N ASP A 123 16.81 14.89 15.61
CA ASP A 123 15.40 14.89 15.98
C ASP A 123 14.82 13.47 16.08
N VAL A 124 15.18 12.59 15.14
CA VAL A 124 14.82 11.16 15.17
C VAL A 124 15.43 10.51 16.42
N ARG A 125 16.71 10.71 16.68
CA ARG A 125 17.41 10.19 17.87
C ARG A 125 16.74 10.65 19.16
N ARG A 126 16.42 11.94 19.29
CA ARG A 126 15.71 12.50 20.46
C ARG A 126 14.32 11.88 20.60
N THR A 127 13.60 11.74 19.49
CA THR A 127 12.27 11.15 19.44
C THR A 127 12.28 9.68 19.86
N LEU A 128 13.30 8.92 19.49
CA LEU A 128 13.45 7.51 19.86
C LEU A 128 13.87 7.38 21.32
N LYS A 129 14.85 8.16 21.81
CA LYS A 129 15.26 8.22 23.23
C LYS A 129 14.10 8.54 24.18
N GLY A 130 13.21 9.46 23.79
CA GLY A 130 12.03 9.83 24.58
C GLY A 130 10.87 8.83 24.53
N THR A 131 11.01 7.70 23.82
CA THR A 131 9.93 6.71 23.66
C THR A 131 9.91 5.76 24.85
N SER A 132 8.94 5.94 25.76
CA SER A 132 8.63 4.90 26.76
C SER A 132 8.11 3.64 26.04
N ALA A 133 8.78 2.51 26.24
CA ALA A 133 8.49 1.22 25.59
C ALA A 133 7.05 0.74 25.81
N ASP A 134 6.36 1.20 26.85
CA ASP A 134 5.01 0.74 27.21
C ASP A 134 3.92 0.99 26.13
N PHE A 135 4.16 1.90 25.17
CA PHE A 135 3.08 2.46 24.34
C PHE A 135 3.12 2.14 22.85
N VAL A 136 4.29 1.93 22.23
CA VAL A 136 4.50 1.44 20.85
C VAL A 136 5.89 0.81 20.77
N ALA A 137 6.00 -0.35 20.13
CA ALA A 137 7.28 -1.02 19.90
C ALA A 137 8.25 -0.10 19.14
N LEU A 138 9.49 -0.02 19.62
CA LEU A 138 10.51 0.87 19.04
C LEU A 138 10.70 0.68 17.52
N PRO A 139 10.72 -0.55 16.97
CA PRO A 139 10.83 -0.76 15.52
C PRO A 139 9.69 -0.12 14.74
N VAL A 140 8.45 -0.18 15.25
CA VAL A 140 7.29 0.39 14.57
C VAL A 140 7.44 1.90 14.43
N LYS A 141 7.85 2.57 15.51
CA LYS A 141 8.07 4.03 15.50
C LYS A 141 9.21 4.42 14.56
N PHE A 142 10.32 3.69 14.59
CA PHE A 142 11.46 3.94 13.71
C PHE A 142 11.06 3.87 12.23
N TYR A 143 10.37 2.81 11.82
CA TYR A 143 9.96 2.63 10.43
C TYR A 143 9.00 3.73 9.96
N ILE A 144 8.07 4.19 10.80
CA ILE A 144 7.18 5.32 10.44
C ILE A 144 7.99 6.59 10.18
N LEU A 145 8.98 6.89 11.03
CA LEU A 145 9.84 8.07 10.86
C LEU A 145 10.66 7.98 9.58
N VAL A 146 11.25 6.81 9.29
CA VAL A 146 12.03 6.58 8.07
C VAL A 146 11.16 6.69 6.83
N LEU A 147 10.04 5.96 6.78
CA LEU A 147 9.18 5.95 5.59
C LEU A 147 8.47 7.30 5.38
N GLY A 148 8.29 8.08 6.44
CA GLY A 148 7.75 9.43 6.38
C GLY A 148 8.60 10.41 5.57
N THR A 149 9.93 10.20 5.47
CA THR A 149 10.81 11.07 4.69
C THR A 149 10.51 11.02 3.19
N LEU A 150 10.03 9.88 2.70
CA LEU A 150 9.70 9.67 1.30
C LEU A 150 8.54 10.55 0.81
N LYS A 151 7.77 11.15 1.74
CA LYS A 151 6.58 11.99 1.45
C LYS A 151 5.57 11.27 0.54
N ASN A 152 5.38 9.98 0.80
CA ASN A 152 4.52 9.10 0.03
C ASN A 152 3.50 8.44 0.97
N GLU A 153 2.24 8.90 0.95
CA GLU A 153 1.24 8.32 1.87
C GLU A 153 0.87 6.88 1.49
N LEU A 154 1.01 6.51 0.22
CA LEU A 154 0.78 5.13 -0.24
C LEU A 154 1.77 4.16 0.42
N VAL A 155 3.06 4.52 0.52
CA VAL A 155 4.08 3.74 1.24
C VAL A 155 3.74 3.60 2.72
N LEU A 156 3.39 4.70 3.39
CA LEU A 156 2.98 4.64 4.79
C LEU A 156 1.71 3.80 4.97
N ASN A 157 0.74 3.92 4.07
CA ASN A 157 -0.48 3.11 4.06
C ASN A 157 -0.17 1.62 3.89
N LEU A 158 0.74 1.24 3.00
CA LEU A 158 1.19 -0.15 2.84
C LEU A 158 1.81 -0.69 4.13
N TYR A 159 2.69 0.10 4.75
CA TYR A 159 3.29 -0.25 6.04
C TYR A 159 2.23 -0.46 7.12
N TRP A 160 1.23 0.41 7.21
CA TRP A 160 0.13 0.27 8.16
C TRP A 160 -0.72 -0.98 7.92
N GLU A 161 -1.08 -1.26 6.67
CA GLU A 161 -1.83 -2.47 6.33
C GLU A 161 -1.03 -3.73 6.65
N MET A 162 0.29 -3.71 6.42
CA MET A 162 1.20 -4.79 6.80
C MET A 162 1.18 -5.02 8.31
N ILE A 163 1.40 -3.99 9.14
CA ILE A 163 1.39 -4.19 10.60
C ILE A 163 0.01 -4.64 11.09
N ARG A 164 -1.07 -4.08 10.55
CA ARG A 164 -2.45 -4.49 10.89
C ARG A 164 -2.72 -5.94 10.55
N TYR A 165 -2.11 -6.45 9.49
CA TYR A 165 -2.20 -7.85 9.10
C TYR A 165 -1.43 -8.74 10.09
N ILE A 166 -0.17 -8.42 10.40
CA ILE A 166 0.67 -9.27 11.25
C ILE A 166 0.42 -9.13 12.74
N ARG A 167 -0.08 -8.00 13.26
CA ARG A 167 -0.48 -7.71 14.66
C ARG A 167 0.49 -8.01 15.82
N PHE A 168 1.42 -8.95 15.71
CA PHE A 168 2.33 -9.32 16.78
C PHE A 168 3.28 -8.17 17.19
N PRO A 169 3.68 -7.21 16.33
CA PRO A 169 4.42 -6.03 16.79
C PRO A 169 3.61 -5.17 17.78
N TYR A 170 2.29 -5.30 17.82
CA TYR A 170 1.46 -4.61 18.82
C TYR A 170 1.65 -5.20 20.22
N LEU A 171 2.12 -6.43 20.34
CA LEU A 171 2.31 -7.11 21.63
C LEU A 171 3.67 -6.80 22.27
N GLY A 172 4.55 -6.09 21.55
CA GLY A 172 5.80 -5.56 22.08
C GLY A 172 5.63 -4.46 23.12
N GLY A 173 6.72 -4.13 23.83
CA GLY A 173 6.79 -2.92 24.68
C GLY A 173 6.74 -3.07 26.21
N ARG A 174 6.26 -4.18 26.81
CA ARG A 174 6.32 -4.37 28.29
C ARG A 174 7.70 -4.81 28.82
N ARG A 175 8.59 -5.29 27.94
CA ARG A 175 9.94 -5.81 28.27
C ARG A 175 11.00 -5.50 27.20
N GLU A 176 10.73 -4.56 26.30
CA GLU A 176 11.74 -4.18 25.30
C GLU A 176 12.81 -3.35 26.00
N ALA A 177 13.98 -3.95 26.22
CA ALA A 177 15.25 -3.27 26.50
C ALA A 177 15.69 -2.46 25.27
N GLY A 178 14.87 -1.48 24.87
CA GLY A 178 15.12 -0.55 23.76
C GLY A 178 15.80 0.73 24.22
N ALA A 179 15.84 1.00 25.52
CA ALA A 179 16.50 2.17 26.09
C ALA A 179 18.02 2.14 25.92
N ASP A 180 18.62 0.95 25.80
CA ASP A 180 20.08 0.78 25.74
C ASP A 180 20.68 0.98 24.33
N CYS A 181 19.87 0.97 23.26
CA CYS A 181 20.36 1.16 21.86
C CYS A 181 20.87 2.57 21.57
N PHE A 182 20.55 3.54 22.42
CA PHE A 182 21.01 4.91 22.28
C PHE A 182 21.97 5.31 23.41
N ALA A 183 22.47 4.31 24.15
CA ALA A 183 23.31 4.45 25.32
C ALA A 183 24.76 4.00 25.03
N ALA A 184 25.45 4.72 24.16
CA ALA A 184 26.89 4.98 24.20
C ALA A 184 27.18 6.00 23.09
N GLY A 185 27.93 7.05 23.40
CA GLY A 185 28.25 8.12 22.47
C GLY A 185 29.57 7.85 21.77
N THR A 186 29.52 7.55 20.47
CA THR A 186 30.57 7.83 19.46
C THR A 186 30.12 7.57 18.01
N ASP A 187 28.95 6.97 17.79
CA ASP A 187 28.68 6.36 16.48
C ASP A 187 28.06 7.32 15.45
N THR A 188 28.54 7.20 14.22
CA THR A 188 27.99 7.89 13.05
C THR A 188 26.55 7.42 12.79
N LYS A 189 25.75 8.23 12.09
CA LYS A 189 24.37 7.88 11.67
C LYS A 189 24.31 6.47 11.05
N ASN A 190 25.29 6.11 10.22
CA ASN A 190 25.30 4.83 9.51
C ASN A 190 25.55 3.65 10.45
N GLU A 191 26.44 3.79 11.43
CA GLU A 191 26.73 2.76 12.43
C GLU A 191 25.51 2.52 13.32
N THR A 192 24.93 3.59 13.90
CA THR A 192 23.71 3.45 14.73
C THR A 192 22.54 2.85 13.94
N VAL A 193 22.35 3.25 12.69
CA VAL A 193 21.31 2.66 11.84
C VAL A 193 21.60 1.18 11.63
N SER A 194 22.80 0.79 11.22
CA SER A 194 23.19 -0.61 11.00
C SER A 194 22.94 -1.48 12.23
N GLU A 195 23.27 -0.99 13.42
CA GLU A 195 23.00 -1.70 14.69
C GLU A 195 21.51 -1.85 14.97
N LEU A 196 20.71 -0.79 14.76
CA LEU A 196 19.26 -0.85 14.90
C LEU A 196 18.65 -1.84 13.90
N GLU A 197 19.12 -1.84 12.65
CA GLU A 197 18.66 -2.77 11.61
C GLU A 197 18.92 -4.23 12.03
N GLN A 198 20.14 -4.55 12.46
CA GLN A 198 20.50 -5.89 12.93
C GLN A 198 19.67 -6.32 14.14
N LYS A 199 19.51 -5.43 15.13
CA LYS A 199 18.70 -5.73 16.32
C LYS A 199 17.24 -5.95 15.96
N PHE A 200 16.65 -5.08 15.14
CA PHE A 200 15.26 -5.20 14.74
C PHE A 200 15.00 -6.46 13.91
N GLU A 201 15.92 -6.84 13.01
CA GLU A 201 15.81 -8.11 12.28
C GLU A 201 15.90 -9.30 13.23
N ALA A 202 16.83 -9.30 14.21
CA ALA A 202 16.95 -10.36 15.20
C ALA A 202 15.70 -10.50 16.07
N ASP A 203 15.19 -9.40 16.63
CA ASP A 203 13.99 -9.37 17.46
C ASP A 203 12.75 -9.83 16.67
N TYR A 204 12.62 -9.37 15.42
CA TYR A 204 11.54 -9.78 14.52
C TYR A 204 11.61 -11.29 14.22
N ASN A 205 12.81 -11.81 13.90
CA ASN A 205 13.01 -13.23 13.62
C ASN A 205 12.67 -14.12 14.83
N ALA A 206 13.09 -13.71 16.03
CA ALA A 206 12.74 -14.40 17.26
C ALA A 206 11.23 -14.40 17.49
N ALA A 207 10.57 -13.25 17.33
CA ALA A 207 9.13 -13.12 17.50
C ALA A 207 8.33 -13.97 16.50
N VAL A 208 8.73 -13.99 15.23
CA VAL A 208 8.09 -14.82 14.21
C VAL A 208 8.30 -16.31 14.51
N LYS A 209 9.51 -16.72 14.91
CA LYS A 209 9.79 -18.12 15.27
C LYS A 209 8.91 -18.60 16.43
N GLU A 210 8.82 -17.82 17.50
CA GLU A 210 7.94 -18.12 18.64
C GLU A 210 6.46 -18.14 18.23
N LEU A 211 6.04 -17.21 17.36
CA LEU A 211 4.68 -17.19 16.84
C LEU A 211 4.34 -18.43 16.02
N LEU A 212 5.27 -18.91 15.18
CA LEU A 212 5.07 -20.13 14.39
C LEU A 212 4.97 -21.37 15.30
N ILE A 213 5.83 -21.47 16.32
CA ILE A 213 5.75 -22.55 17.33
C ILE A 213 4.40 -22.49 18.06
N PHE A 214 3.94 -21.30 18.43
CA PHE A 214 2.62 -21.09 19.03
C PHE A 214 1.51 -21.55 18.10
N ILE A 215 1.53 -21.16 16.82
CA ILE A 215 0.52 -21.52 15.82
C ILE A 215 0.43 -23.04 15.68
N GLU A 216 1.55 -23.75 15.54
CA GLU A 216 1.54 -25.20 15.36
C GLU A 216 0.89 -25.92 16.55
N ARG A 217 1.19 -25.50 17.79
CA ARG A 217 0.55 -26.05 18.99
C ARG A 217 -0.93 -25.71 19.05
N ALA A 218 -1.27 -24.45 18.75
CA ALA A 218 -2.62 -23.93 18.84
C ALA A 218 -3.57 -24.51 17.78
N ARG A 219 -3.06 -24.91 16.61
CA ARG A 219 -3.86 -25.56 15.57
C ARG A 219 -4.46 -26.87 16.05
N THR A 220 -3.69 -27.67 16.78
CA THR A 220 -4.19 -28.91 17.40
C THR A 220 -5.08 -28.62 18.60
N GLU A 221 -4.66 -27.69 19.48
CA GLU A 221 -5.39 -27.35 20.73
C GLU A 221 -6.80 -26.80 20.46
N TYR A 222 -6.99 -26.04 19.39
CA TYR A 222 -8.25 -25.36 19.07
C TYR A 222 -8.93 -25.84 17.78
N SER A 223 -8.50 -26.98 17.23
CA SER A 223 -9.07 -27.55 15.99
C SER A 223 -9.06 -26.58 14.79
N LEU A 224 -7.94 -25.87 14.60
CA LEU A 224 -7.73 -24.89 13.51
C LEU A 224 -6.91 -25.46 12.34
N ALA A 225 -6.90 -26.78 12.17
CA ALA A 225 -6.15 -27.43 11.09
C ALA A 225 -6.70 -27.02 9.71
N ASP A 226 -8.03 -26.98 9.57
CA ASP A 226 -8.74 -26.71 8.32
C ASP A 226 -9.22 -25.25 8.21
N ALA A 227 -8.67 -24.34 9.02
CA ALA A 227 -9.05 -22.93 8.97
C ALA A 227 -8.69 -22.35 7.58
N GLU A 228 -9.66 -21.69 6.94
CA GLU A 228 -9.44 -21.07 5.63
C GLU A 228 -8.31 -20.03 5.72
N PRO A 229 -7.29 -20.10 4.83
CA PRO A 229 -6.23 -19.13 4.81
C PRO A 229 -6.76 -17.72 4.60
N VAL A 230 -6.34 -16.78 5.45
CA VAL A 230 -6.69 -15.37 5.30
C VAL A 230 -5.54 -14.66 4.59
N PRO A 231 -5.70 -14.23 3.33
CA PRO A 231 -4.64 -13.57 2.58
C PRO A 231 -4.46 -12.13 3.03
N PHE A 232 -3.25 -11.60 2.81
CA PHE A 232 -3.01 -10.16 2.89
C PHE A 232 -3.82 -9.42 1.83
N ARG A 233 -4.38 -8.27 2.21
CA ARG A 233 -5.11 -7.35 1.31
C ARG A 233 -4.63 -5.94 1.58
N TRP A 234 -4.25 -5.24 0.52
CA TRP A 234 -3.80 -3.86 0.64
C TRP A 234 -4.96 -2.90 0.38
N SER A 235 -5.47 -2.29 1.44
CA SER A 235 -6.56 -1.32 1.37
C SER A 235 -6.04 0.11 1.35
N ILE A 236 -6.26 0.81 0.23
CA ILE A 236 -5.84 2.21 0.07
C ILE A 236 -6.78 3.14 0.84
N TYR A 237 -6.25 3.81 1.87
CA TYR A 237 -7.03 4.76 2.67
C TYR A 237 -7.33 6.02 1.88
N ARG A 238 -8.61 6.27 1.60
CA ARG A 238 -9.10 7.52 1.02
C ARG A 238 -10.03 8.19 2.02
N GLN A 239 -10.16 9.52 2.00
CA GLN A 239 -11.03 10.28 2.93
C GLN A 239 -12.51 9.88 2.84
N ARG A 240 -12.94 9.26 1.73
CA ARG A 240 -14.20 8.50 1.61
C ARG A 240 -13.92 7.25 0.78
N PRO A 241 -14.38 6.05 1.18
CA PRO A 241 -14.18 4.85 0.38
C PRO A 241 -15.18 4.95 -0.76
N GLN A 242 -14.76 5.52 -1.88
CA GLN A 242 -15.61 5.60 -3.04
C GLN A 242 -15.11 4.55 -4.02
N LEU A 243 -15.84 3.43 -4.09
CA LEU A 243 -15.78 2.43 -5.15
C LEU A 243 -15.66 3.06 -6.54
N ARG A 244 -16.10 4.33 -6.68
CA ARG A 244 -15.94 5.16 -7.86
C ARG A 244 -14.51 5.24 -8.42
N TYR A 245 -13.49 5.25 -7.56
CA TYR A 245 -12.10 5.40 -8.00
C TYR A 245 -11.55 4.09 -8.56
N THR A 246 -11.80 2.96 -7.88
CA THR A 246 -11.49 1.63 -8.42
C THR A 246 -12.27 1.38 -9.71
N LEU A 247 -13.54 1.80 -9.77
CA LEU A 247 -14.33 1.72 -10.99
C LEU A 247 -13.76 2.60 -12.11
N ALA A 248 -13.28 3.81 -11.80
CA ALA A 248 -12.61 4.66 -12.79
C ALA A 248 -11.37 3.95 -13.35
N SER A 249 -10.49 3.39 -12.50
CA SER A 249 -9.36 2.57 -12.93
C SER A 249 -9.79 1.45 -13.88
N HIS A 250 -10.85 0.70 -13.53
CA HIS A 250 -11.34 -0.39 -14.38
C HIS A 250 -11.83 0.09 -15.74
N ILE A 251 -12.55 1.21 -15.79
CA ILE A 251 -13.03 1.76 -17.07
C ILE A 251 -11.86 2.30 -17.89
N ILE A 252 -10.89 2.99 -17.28
CA ILE A 252 -9.69 3.49 -17.98
C ILE A 252 -8.92 2.34 -18.59
N ARG A 253 -8.70 1.25 -17.85
CA ARG A 253 -8.08 0.02 -18.37
C ARG A 253 -8.90 -0.56 -19.51
N GLY A 254 -10.23 -0.64 -19.38
CA GLY A 254 -11.10 -1.07 -20.48
C GLY A 254 -10.94 -0.22 -21.76
N VAL A 255 -10.77 1.10 -21.61
CA VAL A 255 -10.49 2.01 -22.74
C VAL A 255 -9.11 1.76 -23.34
N MET A 256 -8.07 1.60 -22.51
CA MET A 256 -6.70 1.32 -22.95
C MET A 256 -6.62 0.00 -23.72
N ASN A 257 -7.30 -1.03 -23.22
CA ASN A 257 -7.26 -2.39 -23.75
C ASN A 257 -8.15 -2.57 -24.98
N GLY A 258 -8.98 -1.56 -25.30
CA GLY A 258 -9.91 -1.59 -26.43
C GLY A 258 -11.25 -2.28 -26.14
N GLN A 259 -11.53 -2.67 -24.89
CA GLN A 259 -12.86 -3.15 -24.46
C GLN A 259 -13.91 -2.04 -24.62
N TYR A 260 -13.51 -0.78 -24.40
CA TYR A 260 -14.32 0.41 -24.63
C TYR A 260 -13.62 1.31 -25.66
N PRO A 261 -13.79 1.05 -26.98
CA PRO A 261 -13.13 1.82 -28.02
C PRO A 261 -13.47 3.31 -27.97
N VAL A 262 -12.50 4.17 -28.30
CA VAL A 262 -12.75 5.61 -28.45
C VAL A 262 -13.77 5.85 -29.56
N GLY A 263 -14.75 6.71 -29.32
CA GLY A 263 -15.87 6.96 -30.22
C GLY A 263 -17.05 6.00 -30.03
N SER A 264 -16.92 4.97 -29.19
CA SER A 264 -18.05 4.10 -28.79
C SER A 264 -18.76 4.64 -27.54
N TYR A 265 -19.97 4.15 -27.29
CA TYR A 265 -20.69 4.41 -26.05
C TYR A 265 -20.40 3.32 -25.01
N LEU A 266 -20.24 3.74 -23.75
CA LEU A 266 -20.20 2.82 -22.61
C LEU A 266 -21.57 2.13 -22.46
N PRO A 267 -21.60 0.94 -21.80
CA PRO A 267 -22.86 0.32 -21.41
C PRO A 267 -23.74 1.27 -20.60
N SER A 268 -25.05 0.99 -20.53
CA SER A 268 -25.96 1.81 -19.73
C SER A 268 -25.56 1.84 -18.25
N LEU A 269 -25.98 2.88 -17.54
CA LEU A 269 -25.70 3.01 -16.09
C LEU A 269 -26.15 1.78 -15.30
N GLN A 270 -27.27 1.17 -15.67
CA GLN A 270 -27.79 -0.03 -15.02
C GLN A 270 -26.94 -1.27 -15.32
N GLN A 271 -26.51 -1.45 -16.57
CA GLN A 271 -25.61 -2.53 -16.95
C GLN A 271 -24.28 -2.41 -16.20
N MET A 272 -23.71 -1.21 -16.12
CA MET A 272 -22.47 -0.97 -15.36
C MET A 272 -22.66 -1.18 -13.86
N ALA A 273 -23.77 -0.73 -13.28
CA ALA A 273 -24.07 -0.96 -11.86
C ALA A 273 -24.11 -2.46 -11.54
N ASN A 274 -24.78 -3.24 -12.40
CA ASN A 274 -24.88 -4.69 -12.25
C ASN A 274 -23.52 -5.38 -12.49
N SER A 275 -22.80 -5.04 -13.57
CA SER A 275 -21.55 -5.70 -13.94
C SER A 275 -20.42 -5.46 -12.94
N TYR A 276 -20.41 -4.29 -12.30
CA TYR A 276 -19.38 -3.92 -11.33
C TYR A 276 -19.83 -4.05 -9.88
N GLY A 277 -21.08 -4.47 -9.62
CA GLY A 277 -21.60 -4.65 -8.25
C GLY A 277 -21.67 -3.35 -7.44
N VAL A 278 -21.95 -2.22 -8.09
CA VAL A 278 -21.99 -0.90 -7.45
C VAL A 278 -23.34 -0.22 -7.61
N GLY A 279 -23.70 0.68 -6.69
CA GLY A 279 -24.90 1.49 -6.84
C GLY A 279 -24.82 2.48 -8.02
N LEU A 280 -25.97 2.81 -8.62
CA LEU A 280 -26.08 3.77 -9.74
C LEU A 280 -25.41 5.13 -9.47
N ASN A 281 -25.52 5.62 -8.24
CA ASN A 281 -24.88 6.88 -7.84
C ASN A 281 -23.34 6.80 -7.89
N THR A 282 -22.75 5.63 -7.63
CA THR A 282 -21.32 5.40 -7.78
C THR A 282 -20.93 5.46 -9.25
N VAL A 283 -21.68 4.79 -10.13
CA VAL A 283 -21.45 4.81 -11.59
C VAL A 283 -21.51 6.25 -12.10
N ARG A 284 -22.58 7.00 -11.81
CA ARG A 284 -22.72 8.40 -12.23
C ARG A 284 -21.55 9.27 -11.77
N ARG A 285 -21.12 9.12 -10.50
CA ARG A 285 -19.98 9.85 -9.96
C ARG A 285 -18.65 9.45 -10.61
N THR A 286 -18.50 8.20 -11.01
CA THR A 286 -17.33 7.75 -11.78
C THR A 286 -17.30 8.37 -13.16
N LEU A 287 -18.43 8.36 -13.88
CA LEU A 287 -18.48 8.94 -15.21
C LEU A 287 -18.22 10.44 -15.19
N GLY A 288 -18.76 11.17 -14.21
CA GLY A 288 -18.43 12.59 -14.03
C GLY A 288 -16.95 12.85 -13.71
N LEU A 289 -16.26 11.89 -13.09
CA LEU A 289 -14.82 11.95 -12.85
C LEU A 289 -14.00 11.61 -14.10
N LEU A 290 -14.44 10.66 -14.92
CA LEU A 290 -13.80 10.36 -16.20
C LEU A 290 -14.01 11.49 -17.22
N GLU A 291 -15.14 12.19 -17.14
CA GLU A 291 -15.45 13.37 -17.94
C GLU A 291 -14.56 14.55 -17.60
N SER A 292 -14.29 14.81 -16.31
CA SER A 292 -13.29 15.82 -15.92
C SER A 292 -11.84 15.45 -16.25
N MET A 293 -11.58 14.18 -16.57
CA MET A 293 -10.30 13.69 -17.12
C MET A 293 -10.27 13.67 -18.66
N GLY A 294 -11.32 14.16 -19.33
CA GLY A 294 -11.41 14.19 -20.79
C GLY A 294 -11.51 12.80 -21.44
N LEU A 295 -11.87 11.76 -20.68
CA LEU A 295 -11.94 10.37 -21.17
C LEU A 295 -13.35 9.95 -21.58
N THR A 296 -14.38 10.66 -21.11
CA THR A 296 -15.77 10.40 -21.46
C THR A 296 -16.54 11.70 -21.65
N LYS A 297 -17.66 11.64 -22.38
CA LYS A 297 -18.59 12.76 -22.52
C LYS A 297 -20.04 12.27 -22.45
N SER A 298 -20.82 12.85 -21.55
CA SER A 298 -22.20 12.41 -21.32
C SER A 298 -23.19 13.17 -22.20
N TYR A 299 -24.07 12.46 -22.90
CA TYR A 299 -25.12 13.03 -23.74
C TYR A 299 -26.50 12.60 -23.25
N GLN A 300 -27.36 13.58 -22.93
CA GLN A 300 -28.72 13.31 -22.48
C GLN A 300 -29.48 12.48 -23.51
N GLY A 301 -30.07 11.35 -23.07
CA GLY A 301 -30.83 10.42 -23.91
C GLY A 301 -30.00 9.53 -24.84
N LYS A 302 -28.68 9.75 -24.99
CA LYS A 302 -27.80 8.95 -25.89
C LYS A 302 -26.82 8.06 -25.14
N GLY A 303 -26.45 8.42 -23.90
CA GLY A 303 -25.50 7.67 -23.08
C GLY A 303 -24.16 8.39 -22.93
N THR A 304 -23.13 7.67 -22.51
CA THR A 304 -21.80 8.22 -22.26
C THR A 304 -20.81 7.75 -23.33
N LEU A 305 -20.31 8.68 -24.12
CA LEU A 305 -19.35 8.45 -25.19
C LEU A 305 -17.93 8.37 -24.61
N VAL A 306 -17.12 7.42 -25.09
CA VAL A 306 -15.69 7.36 -24.80
C VAL A 306 -14.93 8.31 -25.72
N CYS A 307 -14.10 9.19 -25.17
CA CYS A 307 -13.32 10.17 -25.93
C CYS A 307 -11.88 10.29 -25.43
N ARG A 308 -11.05 11.05 -26.15
CA ARG A 308 -9.71 11.45 -25.73
C ARG A 308 -9.56 12.95 -25.95
N GLU A 309 -9.97 13.74 -24.96
CA GLU A 309 -9.89 15.20 -24.97
C GLU A 309 -8.89 15.68 -23.90
N PRO A 310 -7.58 15.40 -24.07
CA PRO A 310 -6.58 15.66 -23.02
C PRO A 310 -6.52 17.13 -22.60
N ALA A 311 -6.78 18.08 -23.51
CA ALA A 311 -6.76 19.51 -23.21
C ALA A 311 -7.82 19.96 -22.17
N LYS A 312 -8.80 19.10 -21.85
CA LYS A 312 -9.89 19.42 -20.91
C LYS A 312 -9.71 18.80 -19.52
N VAL A 313 -8.55 18.19 -19.24
CA VAL A 313 -8.30 17.61 -17.91
C VAL A 313 -8.27 18.73 -16.87
N ASP A 314 -9.17 18.67 -15.89
CA ASP A 314 -9.18 19.58 -14.74
C ASP A 314 -8.43 18.96 -13.56
N PHE A 315 -7.15 19.31 -13.43
CA PHE A 315 -6.29 18.90 -12.32
C PHE A 315 -6.63 19.59 -10.99
N THR A 316 -7.45 20.65 -10.99
CA THR A 316 -7.84 21.36 -9.76
C THR A 316 -8.92 20.62 -8.98
N GLN A 317 -9.71 19.78 -9.68
CA GLN A 317 -10.78 18.99 -9.07
C GLN A 317 -10.20 17.95 -8.10
N THR A 318 -10.68 17.94 -6.85
CA THR A 318 -10.18 17.04 -5.78
C THR A 318 -10.20 15.56 -6.16
N GLY A 319 -11.21 15.13 -6.95
CA GLY A 319 -11.31 13.75 -7.40
C GLY A 319 -10.19 13.35 -8.34
N THR A 320 -9.97 14.16 -9.37
CA THR A 320 -8.92 13.98 -10.37
C THR A 320 -7.54 14.06 -9.73
N TRP A 321 -7.32 15.08 -8.88
CA TRP A 321 -6.07 15.24 -8.15
C TRP A 321 -5.71 14.02 -7.30
N GLU A 322 -6.65 13.48 -6.54
CA GLU A 322 -6.38 12.31 -5.69
C GLU A 322 -5.96 11.07 -6.50
N GLY A 323 -6.61 10.82 -7.64
CA GLY A 323 -6.22 9.70 -8.51
C GLY A 323 -4.83 9.89 -9.12
N ILE A 324 -4.53 11.11 -9.54
CA ILE A 324 -3.25 11.47 -10.14
C ILE A 324 -2.10 11.48 -9.10
N ARG A 325 -2.38 11.95 -7.89
CA ARG A 325 -1.46 11.86 -6.75
C ARG A 325 -1.09 10.40 -6.47
N LEU A 326 -2.10 9.50 -6.41
CA LEU A 326 -1.86 8.06 -6.21
C LEU A 326 -1.09 7.43 -7.36
N TYR A 327 -1.28 7.90 -8.60
CA TYR A 327 -0.44 7.50 -9.74
C TYR A 327 1.03 7.83 -9.50
N ARG A 328 1.36 9.07 -9.13
CA ARG A 328 2.73 9.49 -8.80
C ARG A 328 3.30 8.68 -7.63
N GLU A 329 2.55 8.55 -6.53
CA GLU A 329 2.99 7.78 -5.36
C GLU A 329 3.24 6.30 -5.71
N SER A 330 2.48 5.74 -6.67
CA SER A 330 2.71 4.40 -7.20
C SER A 330 3.98 4.31 -8.01
N LEU A 331 4.28 5.31 -8.86
CA LEU A 331 5.53 5.35 -9.64
C LEU A 331 6.76 5.38 -8.73
N GLN A 332 6.74 6.21 -7.68
CA GLN A 332 7.85 6.29 -6.73
C GLN A 332 8.07 4.96 -5.99
N LEU A 333 6.98 4.31 -5.54
CA LEU A 333 7.06 2.99 -4.91
C LEU A 333 7.63 1.95 -5.90
N LEU A 334 7.12 1.91 -7.13
CA LEU A 334 7.61 1.01 -8.16
C LEU A 334 9.07 1.28 -8.51
N ALA A 335 9.50 2.54 -8.64
CA ALA A 335 10.90 2.89 -8.94
C ALA A 335 11.87 2.31 -7.89
N LEU A 336 11.44 2.22 -6.64
CA LEU A 336 12.24 1.69 -5.55
C LEU A 336 12.19 0.16 -5.46
N THR A 337 11.10 -0.49 -5.86
CA THR A 337 10.90 -1.93 -5.61
C THR A 337 10.93 -2.81 -6.86
N ILE A 338 10.65 -2.26 -8.06
CA ILE A 338 10.42 -3.05 -9.28
C ILE A 338 11.66 -3.82 -9.72
N GLU A 339 12.86 -3.27 -9.58
CA GLU A 339 14.09 -3.93 -10.05
C GLU A 339 14.30 -5.29 -9.37
N GLN A 340 14.30 -5.31 -8.03
CA GLN A 340 14.50 -6.55 -7.27
C GLN A 340 13.30 -7.51 -7.36
N ILE A 341 12.07 -6.99 -7.40
CA ILE A 341 10.88 -7.82 -7.57
C ILE A 341 10.83 -8.45 -8.97
N SER A 342 11.27 -7.72 -9.98
CA SER A 342 11.43 -8.22 -11.35
C SER A 342 12.40 -9.39 -11.40
N LEU A 343 13.61 -9.19 -10.85
CA LEU A 343 14.63 -10.24 -10.77
C LEU A 343 14.12 -11.47 -10.03
N TYR A 344 13.51 -11.26 -8.86
CA TYR A 344 12.97 -12.35 -8.06
C TYR A 344 11.88 -13.11 -8.82
N THR A 345 10.95 -12.41 -9.46
CA THR A 345 9.87 -13.03 -10.26
C THR A 345 10.42 -13.80 -11.45
N LEU A 346 11.31 -13.19 -12.25
CA LEU A 346 11.90 -13.81 -13.42
C LEU A 346 12.76 -15.04 -13.09
N ASN A 347 13.43 -15.05 -11.93
CA ASN A 347 14.22 -16.21 -11.50
C ASN A 347 13.35 -17.40 -11.06
N HIS A 348 12.11 -17.16 -10.62
CA HIS A 348 11.19 -18.22 -10.18
C HIS A 348 10.14 -18.60 -11.23
N ALA A 349 9.89 -17.74 -12.22
CA ALA A 349 8.99 -18.03 -13.33
C ALA A 349 9.53 -19.16 -14.22
N LYS A 350 8.62 -19.94 -14.79
CA LYS A 350 8.93 -20.99 -15.77
C LYS A 350 9.36 -20.36 -17.09
N GLU A 351 10.15 -21.08 -17.88
CA GLU A 351 10.63 -20.58 -19.18
C GLU A 351 9.46 -20.22 -20.12
N ALA A 352 8.41 -21.05 -20.16
CA ALA A 352 7.22 -20.79 -20.96
C ALA A 352 6.50 -19.47 -20.58
N GLU A 353 6.52 -19.10 -19.30
CA GLU A 353 5.90 -17.86 -18.81
C GLU A 353 6.73 -16.64 -19.26
N LYS A 354 8.06 -16.76 -19.23
CA LYS A 354 8.98 -15.71 -19.74
C LYS A 354 8.87 -15.54 -21.25
N SER A 355 8.78 -16.64 -21.99
CA SER A 355 8.55 -16.62 -23.44
C SER A 355 7.21 -15.96 -23.76
N ALA A 356 6.14 -16.31 -23.03
CA ALA A 356 4.83 -15.68 -23.21
C ALA A 356 4.85 -14.17 -22.94
N LEU A 357 5.62 -13.71 -21.94
CA LEU A 357 5.85 -12.28 -21.72
C LEU A 357 6.57 -11.63 -22.90
N ALA A 358 7.65 -12.24 -23.41
CA ALA A 358 8.40 -11.71 -24.56
C ALA A 358 7.51 -11.58 -25.81
N ASP A 359 6.76 -12.64 -26.14
CA ASP A 359 5.82 -12.65 -27.27
C ASP A 359 4.68 -11.62 -27.06
N GLY A 360 4.26 -11.43 -25.81
CA GLY A 360 3.33 -10.38 -25.42
C GLY A 360 3.88 -8.97 -25.69
N LEU A 361 5.14 -8.71 -25.35
CA LEU A 361 5.83 -7.44 -25.60
C LEU A 361 6.02 -7.18 -27.11
N GLU A 362 6.40 -8.21 -27.87
CA GLU A 362 6.51 -8.11 -29.32
C GLU A 362 5.15 -7.78 -29.96
N ARG A 363 4.08 -8.47 -29.53
CA ARG A 363 2.72 -8.24 -30.04
C ARG A 363 2.24 -6.81 -29.77
N ILE A 364 2.42 -6.28 -28.56
CA ILE A 364 2.01 -4.90 -28.26
C ILE A 364 2.82 -3.88 -29.07
N GLN A 365 4.07 -4.19 -29.42
CA GLN A 365 4.88 -3.33 -30.26
C GLN A 365 4.40 -3.36 -31.71
N ARG A 366 4.21 -4.55 -32.28
CA ARG A 366 3.69 -4.76 -33.64
C ARG A 366 2.32 -4.11 -33.84
N ASP A 367 1.43 -4.23 -32.86
CA ASP A 367 0.07 -3.70 -32.92
C ASP A 367 0.00 -2.18 -32.67
N GLY A 368 1.14 -1.50 -32.46
CA GLY A 368 1.18 -0.06 -32.19
C GLY A 368 0.56 0.30 -30.82
N LYS A 369 0.72 -0.57 -29.82
CA LYS A 369 0.10 -0.48 -28.48
C LYS A 369 1.11 -0.55 -27.33
N SER A 370 2.34 -0.08 -27.55
CA SER A 370 3.39 -0.10 -26.51
C SER A 370 3.02 0.58 -25.19
N TYR A 371 2.00 1.45 -25.15
CA TYR A 371 1.46 2.02 -23.91
C TYR A 371 0.77 1.00 -22.98
N LEU A 372 0.50 -0.22 -23.46
CA LEU A 372 0.00 -1.35 -22.66
C LEU A 372 1.12 -2.09 -21.91
N CYS A 373 2.36 -1.61 -21.99
CA CYS A 373 3.51 -2.26 -21.37
C CYS A 373 3.37 -2.41 -19.85
N PHE A 374 2.83 -1.40 -19.15
CA PHE A 374 2.60 -1.47 -17.70
C PHE A 374 1.58 -2.55 -17.34
N GLU A 375 0.50 -2.69 -18.14
CA GLU A 375 -0.51 -3.72 -17.96
C GLU A 375 0.05 -5.12 -18.17
N ALA A 376 0.83 -5.30 -19.25
CA ALA A 376 1.47 -6.56 -19.58
C ALA A 376 2.48 -6.97 -18.49
N TYR A 377 3.36 -6.06 -18.09
CA TYR A 377 4.46 -6.42 -17.21
C TYR A 377 4.07 -6.52 -15.74
N LEU A 378 3.29 -5.57 -15.21
CA LEU A 378 2.77 -5.71 -13.85
C LEU A 378 1.76 -6.86 -13.75
N GLY A 379 1.05 -7.18 -14.84
CA GLY A 379 0.24 -8.40 -14.95
C GLY A 379 1.07 -9.67 -14.82
N PHE A 380 2.22 -9.74 -15.51
CA PHE A 380 3.15 -10.86 -15.35
C PHE A 380 3.64 -11.02 -13.90
N ILE A 381 3.99 -9.92 -13.21
CA ILE A 381 4.39 -9.98 -11.79
C ILE A 381 3.23 -10.45 -10.91
N GLU A 382 2.03 -9.93 -11.14
CA GLU A 382 0.82 -10.34 -10.42
C GLU A 382 0.48 -11.82 -10.63
N GLU A 383 0.73 -12.38 -11.81
CA GLU A 383 0.38 -13.76 -12.13
C GLU A 383 1.45 -14.76 -11.68
N HIS A 384 2.74 -14.41 -11.85
CA HIS A 384 3.85 -15.37 -11.74
C HIS A 384 4.80 -15.14 -10.56
N CYS A 385 4.69 -14.05 -9.80
CA CYS A 385 5.50 -13.90 -8.59
C CYS A 385 5.08 -14.95 -7.55
N PRO A 386 6.02 -15.75 -7.00
CA PRO A 386 5.65 -16.81 -6.05
C PRO A 386 5.18 -16.24 -4.70
N LEU A 387 5.44 -14.94 -4.44
CA LEU A 387 5.06 -14.26 -3.22
C LEU A 387 3.69 -13.60 -3.34
N SER A 388 2.73 -14.11 -2.57
CA SER A 388 1.35 -13.62 -2.53
C SER A 388 1.23 -12.17 -2.08
N PHE A 389 2.07 -11.71 -1.15
CA PHE A 389 2.06 -10.32 -0.68
C PHE A 389 2.52 -9.37 -1.79
N VAL A 390 3.56 -9.73 -2.54
CA VAL A 390 4.02 -8.98 -3.72
C VAL A 390 2.93 -8.93 -4.80
N ARG A 391 2.28 -10.06 -5.09
CA ARG A 391 1.18 -10.12 -6.07
C ARG A 391 0.04 -9.16 -5.70
N GLU A 392 -0.39 -9.13 -4.44
CA GLU A 392 -1.40 -8.18 -3.97
C GLU A 392 -0.93 -6.73 -4.15
N CYS A 393 0.32 -6.42 -3.79
CA CYS A 393 0.87 -5.07 -3.92
C CYS A 393 0.92 -4.61 -5.38
N TYR A 394 1.45 -5.44 -6.27
CA TYR A 394 1.63 -5.11 -7.69
C TYR A 394 0.31 -5.07 -8.44
N ARG A 395 -0.68 -5.87 -8.04
CA ARG A 395 -2.06 -5.77 -8.52
C ARG A 395 -2.65 -4.39 -8.21
N ARG A 396 -2.50 -3.90 -6.97
CA ARG A 396 -2.99 -2.57 -6.59
C ARG A 396 -2.25 -1.46 -7.31
N LEU A 397 -0.93 -1.57 -7.48
CA LEU A 397 -0.14 -0.59 -8.22
C LEU A 397 -0.57 -0.55 -9.69
N ARG A 398 -0.82 -1.71 -10.31
CA ARG A 398 -1.38 -1.81 -11.67
C ARG A 398 -2.72 -1.09 -11.79
N GLU A 399 -3.63 -1.26 -10.82
CA GLU A 399 -4.90 -0.53 -10.78
C GLU A 399 -4.72 1.00 -10.68
N LEU A 400 -3.73 1.45 -9.90
CA LEU A 400 -3.45 2.88 -9.71
C LEU A 400 -2.71 3.50 -10.91
N LEU A 401 -1.87 2.74 -11.62
CA LEU A 401 -1.17 3.22 -12.81
C LEU A 401 -2.12 3.61 -13.96
N ALA A 402 -3.31 3.04 -14.01
CA ALA A 402 -4.33 3.42 -14.99
C ALA A 402 -4.63 4.93 -14.99
N TRP A 403 -4.53 5.60 -13.83
CA TRP A 403 -4.74 7.04 -13.72
C TRP A 403 -3.71 7.88 -14.46
N GLY A 404 -2.52 7.32 -14.72
CA GLY A 404 -1.49 7.95 -15.53
C GLY A 404 -1.91 8.15 -16.99
N TYR A 405 -2.90 7.39 -17.48
CA TYR A 405 -3.30 7.42 -18.88
C TYR A 405 -3.73 8.82 -19.36
N SER A 406 -4.62 9.49 -18.61
CA SER A 406 -5.06 10.85 -18.96
C SER A 406 -3.93 11.85 -18.84
N PHE A 407 -3.04 11.68 -17.86
CA PHE A 407 -1.88 12.54 -17.65
C PHE A 407 -0.89 12.43 -18.82
N VAL A 408 -0.56 11.21 -19.25
CA VAL A 408 0.35 10.98 -20.37
C VAL A 408 -0.26 11.56 -21.66
N LEU A 409 -1.55 11.34 -21.91
CA LEU A 409 -2.25 11.94 -23.05
C LEU A 409 -2.18 13.48 -23.03
N PHE A 410 -2.33 14.09 -21.85
CA PHE A 410 -2.16 15.53 -21.66
C PHE A 410 -0.73 15.98 -21.99
N ARG A 411 0.29 15.31 -21.42
CA ARG A 411 1.71 15.65 -21.61
C ARG A 411 2.16 15.55 -23.06
N ILE A 412 1.76 14.50 -23.77
CA ILE A 412 2.24 14.25 -25.14
C ILE A 412 1.53 15.11 -26.20
N LYS A 413 0.48 15.87 -25.83
CA LYS A 413 -0.22 16.85 -26.68
C LYS A 413 -0.58 16.32 -28.08
N GLY A 414 -1.19 15.14 -28.14
CA GLY A 414 -1.64 14.51 -29.39
C GLY A 414 -0.57 13.72 -30.16
N LYS A 415 0.68 13.66 -29.66
CA LYS A 415 1.68 12.71 -30.17
C LYS A 415 1.24 11.25 -29.92
N SER A 416 1.84 10.31 -30.65
CA SER A 416 1.50 8.90 -30.54
C SER A 416 1.93 8.29 -29.20
N LEU A 417 0.96 7.75 -28.45
CA LEU A 417 1.20 6.98 -27.22
C LEU A 417 2.13 5.79 -27.44
N HIS A 418 2.08 5.15 -28.62
CA HIS A 418 2.97 4.05 -28.94
C HIS A 418 4.42 4.50 -29.00
N LYS A 419 4.68 5.61 -29.71
CA LYS A 419 6.04 6.14 -29.88
C LYS A 419 6.69 6.55 -28.54
N GLU A 420 5.89 6.92 -27.54
CA GLU A 420 6.39 7.28 -26.19
C GLU A 420 7.10 6.12 -25.47
N TYR A 421 6.69 4.88 -25.77
CA TYR A 421 7.18 3.68 -25.08
C TYR A 421 7.88 2.68 -26.01
N ALA A 422 7.70 2.78 -27.34
CA ALA A 422 8.15 1.78 -28.32
C ALA A 422 9.63 1.38 -28.18
N ALA A 423 10.54 2.36 -28.04
CA ALA A 423 11.98 2.08 -27.93
C ALA A 423 12.33 1.25 -26.68
N ILE A 424 11.71 1.58 -25.55
CA ILE A 424 11.92 0.86 -24.28
C ILE A 424 11.36 -0.56 -24.37
N ILE A 425 10.22 -0.74 -25.03
CA ILE A 425 9.60 -2.07 -25.17
C ILE A 425 10.40 -2.96 -26.10
N ALA A 426 10.93 -2.42 -27.21
CA ALA A 426 11.83 -3.15 -28.09
C ALA A 426 13.08 -3.63 -27.33
N GLN A 427 13.66 -2.75 -26.50
CA GLN A 427 14.82 -3.10 -25.70
C GLN A 427 14.48 -4.14 -24.62
N ALA A 428 13.33 -4.01 -23.95
CA ALA A 428 12.87 -4.94 -22.93
C ALA A 428 12.60 -6.33 -23.52
N GLU A 429 11.93 -6.41 -24.66
CA GLU A 429 11.68 -7.66 -25.39
C GLU A 429 13.00 -8.35 -25.76
N MET A 430 13.95 -7.62 -26.36
CA MET A 430 15.27 -8.13 -26.72
C MET A 430 16.02 -8.69 -25.50
N LEU A 431 16.08 -7.95 -24.39
CA LEU A 431 16.79 -8.40 -23.19
C LEU A 431 16.14 -9.64 -22.57
N LEU A 432 14.81 -9.72 -22.59
CA LEU A 432 14.09 -10.88 -22.09
C LEU A 432 14.39 -12.13 -22.93
N ARG A 433 14.40 -12.00 -24.27
CA ARG A 433 14.79 -13.10 -25.18
C ARG A 433 16.25 -13.53 -25.01
N GLN A 434 17.14 -12.59 -24.70
CA GLN A 434 18.55 -12.86 -24.40
C GLN A 434 18.79 -13.36 -22.96
N LYS A 435 17.73 -13.52 -22.15
CA LYS A 435 17.82 -13.92 -20.72
C LYS A 435 18.66 -12.97 -19.85
N ARG A 436 18.75 -11.71 -20.26
CA ARG A 436 19.44 -10.62 -19.55
C ARG A 436 18.53 -9.99 -18.50
N PHE A 437 18.15 -10.79 -17.50
CA PHE A 437 17.15 -10.41 -16.50
C PHE A 437 17.54 -9.19 -15.65
N PRO A 438 18.82 -9.03 -15.21
CA PRO A 438 19.23 -7.82 -14.48
C PRO A 438 19.05 -6.54 -15.29
N GLU A 439 19.47 -6.53 -16.56
CA GLU A 439 19.31 -5.35 -17.41
C GLU A 439 17.85 -5.10 -17.75
N PHE A 440 17.06 -6.15 -17.98
CA PHE A 440 15.62 -6.05 -18.17
C PHE A 440 14.94 -5.40 -16.96
N ALA A 441 15.24 -5.88 -15.75
CA ALA A 441 14.71 -5.32 -14.50
C ALA A 441 15.12 -3.85 -14.30
N HIS A 442 16.36 -3.51 -14.64
CA HIS A 442 16.88 -2.15 -14.53
C HIS A 442 16.14 -1.16 -15.46
N ILE A 443 15.81 -1.57 -16.68
CA ILE A 443 15.05 -0.73 -17.61
C ILE A 443 13.68 -0.35 -17.04
N TRP A 444 13.00 -1.30 -16.40
CA TRP A 444 11.70 -1.02 -15.78
C TRP A 444 11.79 0.00 -14.65
N LYS A 445 12.82 -0.09 -13.81
CA LYS A 445 13.11 0.95 -12.81
C LYS A 445 13.35 2.31 -13.46
N LYS A 446 14.21 2.37 -14.48
CA LYS A 446 14.47 3.62 -15.22
C LYS A 446 13.21 4.20 -15.86
N LEU A 447 12.30 3.35 -16.34
CA LEU A 447 11.01 3.78 -16.85
C LEU A 447 10.15 4.41 -15.74
N MET A 448 10.05 3.80 -14.55
CA MET A 448 9.30 4.39 -13.43
C MET A 448 9.89 5.74 -13.00
N GLU A 449 11.22 5.82 -12.85
CA GLU A 449 11.94 7.06 -12.52
C GLU A 449 11.69 8.15 -13.57
N ARG A 450 11.69 7.78 -14.86
CA ARG A 450 11.39 8.69 -15.98
C ARG A 450 9.97 9.23 -15.90
N GLU A 451 8.98 8.36 -15.74
CA GLU A 451 7.58 8.79 -15.69
C GLU A 451 7.30 9.66 -14.44
N GLU A 452 7.93 9.35 -13.30
CA GLU A 452 7.80 10.17 -12.09
C GLU A 452 8.42 11.56 -12.28
N CYS A 453 9.61 11.63 -12.87
CA CYS A 453 10.28 12.90 -13.17
C CYS A 453 9.47 13.77 -14.14
N GLN A 454 8.99 13.17 -15.24
CA GLN A 454 8.12 13.84 -16.20
C GLN A 454 6.81 14.32 -15.57
N PHE A 455 6.26 13.55 -14.62
CA PHE A 455 5.10 13.94 -13.85
C PHE A 455 5.39 15.19 -13.00
N GLN A 456 6.48 15.16 -12.23
CA GLN A 456 6.86 16.28 -11.36
C GLN A 456 7.06 17.56 -12.15
N SER A 457 7.83 17.52 -13.25
CA SER A 457 8.08 18.69 -14.09
C SER A 457 6.79 19.28 -14.66
N ALA A 458 5.87 18.45 -15.15
CA ALA A 458 4.61 18.94 -15.71
C ALA A 458 3.68 19.52 -14.61
N MET A 459 3.64 18.91 -13.44
CA MET A 459 2.78 19.40 -12.36
C MET A 459 3.28 20.69 -11.73
N ASP A 460 4.59 20.90 -11.66
CA ASP A 460 5.17 22.16 -11.18
C ASP A 460 4.77 23.35 -12.09
N GLU A 461 4.57 23.11 -13.40
CA GLU A 461 4.03 24.11 -14.34
C GLU A 461 2.53 24.38 -14.16
N ILE A 462 1.73 23.34 -13.87
CA ILE A 462 0.26 23.41 -13.84
C ILE A 462 -0.27 23.88 -12.47
N LEU A 463 0.33 23.41 -11.37
CA LEU A 463 -0.09 23.68 -9.99
C LEU A 463 1.12 24.03 -9.11
N PRO A 464 1.73 25.21 -9.28
CA PRO A 464 2.87 25.61 -8.48
C PRO A 464 2.51 25.62 -6.99
N GLY A 465 3.24 24.85 -6.18
CA GLY A 465 3.10 24.83 -4.71
C GLY A 465 2.22 23.73 -4.11
N ARG A 466 1.56 22.86 -4.90
CA ARG A 466 0.92 21.63 -4.39
C ARG A 466 1.83 20.42 -4.63
N ARG A 467 2.77 20.19 -3.71
CA ARG A 467 3.70 19.04 -3.72
C ARG A 467 3.11 17.78 -3.09
#